data_AF-A0A3M1BMK6-F1
#
_entry.id   AF-A0A3M1BMK6-F1
#
_cell.length_a   1.000
_cell.length_b   1.000
_cell.length_c   1.000
_cell.angle_alpha   90.00
_cell.angle_beta   90.00
_cell.angle_gamma   90.00
#
_symmetry.space_group_name_H-M   'P 1'
#
loop_
_entity.id
_entity.type
_entity.pdbx_description
1 polymer ?
#
loop_
_entity_poly.entity_id
_entity_poly.type
_entity_poly.pdbx_seq_one_letter_code
_entity_poly.pdbx_strand_id
1 'polypeptide(L)'
;MAGFTTFLFANTLLGSFEQRAAHQLKLAINQLAQQKFGKQVFEASPPPPPAATNTLIPAGSYIIDMGVEPQTIDNGLKPYGLVWDLLQNHHVTILWAIKDGKAKDEADFNYNGTDFKGGPFIITASQRTAAVDATIANWEAEGVVGVTTTSDFTAPIARVLNHSVRWTLDQQNGKIAEEYLKKALIPTSAYDWTLPQDLDCCHDIFVMPHAEPIWNTHSELLTWNDTEANGGCSGSIWAGCKAVSELENIVNPNNSNERLNFLMETPANAGDYPAIWADNHNDASPPYDYDHFDHPIMQFLGGVEGVHENGAEEVYLPNVGWRPSTLIGVWDPTQNNVPSLSPGPAGIIVFGPAFGNESRGYICYEAGHKLNKNYGPENIAAIRAFFNFSLMAAAGKAIEPLSVVPKSQESGKTYSLSASATGGSGNYQFEWSSSCGGTFSNSQSTNTSFTAPEVTQPTECVITVVVTDGCGTRMAFDNVTITIYPQEICGNGLDDDNDGLTDCDDPDCSGVLYAESVVASTGVTNPAYATGSADNTGAELYDTGDQ
;
A
#
# COMPACT_ATOMS: atom_id res chain seq x y z
N MET A 1 58.60 -2.25 15.29
CA MET A 1 57.55 -2.98 14.54
C MET A 1 57.10 -4.30 15.18
N ALA A 2 57.59 -4.70 16.36
CA ALA A 2 57.10 -5.92 17.05
C ALA A 2 56.05 -5.65 18.16
N GLY A 3 55.77 -4.39 18.50
CA GLY A 3 54.80 -4.02 19.55
C GLY A 3 53.40 -3.63 19.06
N PHE A 4 53.21 -3.43 17.75
CA PHE A 4 51.92 -3.01 17.17
C PHE A 4 51.05 -4.20 16.73
N THR A 5 51.66 -5.34 16.43
CA THR A 5 50.97 -6.58 16.02
C THR A 5 50.36 -7.33 17.20
N THR A 6 50.92 -7.22 18.41
CA THR A 6 50.40 -7.91 19.61
C THR A 6 49.15 -7.24 20.20
N PHE A 7 48.98 -5.93 19.99
CA PHE A 7 47.81 -5.17 20.47
C PHE A 7 46.55 -5.38 19.61
N LEU A 8 46.71 -5.57 18.29
CA LEU A 8 45.57 -5.85 17.41
C LEU A 8 44.99 -7.25 17.66
N PHE A 9 45.84 -8.27 17.85
CA PHE A 9 45.37 -9.64 18.09
C PHE A 9 44.61 -9.80 19.43
N ALA A 10 45.02 -9.09 20.49
CA ALA A 10 44.37 -9.14 21.80
C ALA A 10 42.97 -8.51 21.78
N ASN A 11 42.76 -7.39 21.06
CA ASN A 11 41.45 -6.75 20.95
C ASN A 11 40.45 -7.57 20.11
N THR A 12 40.90 -8.25 19.04
CA THR A 12 40.04 -9.17 18.28
C THR A 12 39.63 -10.42 19.08
N LEU A 13 40.52 -10.94 19.94
CA LEU A 13 40.22 -12.08 20.79
C LEU A 13 39.26 -11.72 21.94
N LEU A 14 39.46 -10.56 22.59
CA LEU A 14 38.56 -10.04 23.63
C LEU A 14 37.17 -9.71 23.08
N GLY A 15 37.06 -9.07 21.90
CA GLY A 15 35.78 -8.83 21.24
C GLY A 15 35.04 -10.12 20.85
N SER A 16 35.78 -11.15 20.42
CA SER A 16 35.18 -12.46 20.09
C SER A 16 34.72 -13.25 21.32
N PHE A 17 35.36 -13.04 22.48
CA PHE A 17 34.97 -13.67 23.74
C PHE A 17 33.76 -12.98 24.37
N GLU A 18 33.68 -11.65 24.33
CA GLU A 18 32.52 -10.88 24.78
C GLU A 18 31.29 -11.16 23.91
N GLN A 19 31.45 -11.30 22.59
CA GLN A 19 30.35 -11.70 21.69
C GLN A 19 29.87 -13.14 21.94
N ARG A 20 30.78 -14.10 22.18
CA ARG A 20 30.39 -15.48 22.51
C ARG A 20 29.73 -15.58 23.89
N ALA A 21 30.22 -14.84 24.88
CA ALA A 21 29.63 -14.79 26.21
C ALA A 21 28.24 -14.12 26.19
N ALA A 22 28.08 -13.04 25.42
CA ALA A 22 26.78 -12.40 25.22
C ALA A 22 25.79 -13.32 24.48
N HIS A 23 26.24 -14.06 23.47
CA HIS A 23 25.40 -15.02 22.74
C HIS A 23 24.97 -16.21 23.61
N GLN A 24 25.88 -16.76 24.43
CA GLN A 24 25.56 -17.85 25.38
C GLN A 24 24.64 -17.38 26.50
N LEU A 25 24.79 -16.14 26.97
CA LEU A 25 23.88 -15.53 27.95
C LEU A 25 22.48 -15.31 27.35
N LYS A 26 22.38 -14.90 26.08
CA LYS A 26 21.12 -14.77 25.33
C LYS A 26 20.41 -16.12 25.12
N LEU A 27 21.15 -17.17 24.73
CA LEU A 27 20.62 -18.54 24.62
C LEU A 27 20.06 -19.04 25.96
N ALA A 28 20.76 -18.77 27.07
CA ALA A 28 20.30 -19.15 28.41
C ALA A 28 19.04 -18.37 28.84
N ILE A 29 18.95 -17.08 28.51
CA ILE A 29 17.77 -16.24 28.79
C ILE A 29 16.56 -16.71 27.98
N ASN A 30 16.75 -17.06 26.70
CA ASN A 30 15.68 -17.56 25.83
C ASN A 30 15.16 -18.95 26.28
N GLN A 31 16.05 -19.85 26.68
CA GLN A 31 15.65 -21.15 27.26
C GLN A 31 14.89 -20.99 28.59
N LEU A 32 15.28 -20.02 29.42
CA LEU A 32 14.57 -19.70 30.68
C LEU A 32 13.22 -19.03 30.45
N ALA A 33 13.09 -18.18 29.42
CA ALA A 33 11.83 -17.54 29.04
C ALA A 33 10.83 -18.54 28.44
N GLN A 34 11.30 -19.45 27.59
CA GLN A 34 10.50 -20.54 27.01
C GLN A 34 9.98 -21.50 28.08
N GLN A 35 10.82 -21.85 29.09
CA GLN A 35 10.42 -22.72 30.20
C GLN A 35 9.44 -22.07 31.20
N LYS A 36 9.44 -20.74 31.37
CA LYS A 36 8.60 -20.06 32.37
C LYS A 36 7.34 -19.40 31.81
N PHE A 37 7.34 -18.95 30.56
CA PHE A 37 6.30 -18.05 30.03
C PHE A 37 5.72 -18.47 28.68
N GLY A 38 6.24 -19.53 28.03
CA GLY A 38 5.70 -20.03 26.76
C GLY A 38 5.77 -19.03 25.59
N LYS A 39 6.49 -17.91 25.73
CA LYS A 39 6.68 -16.91 24.68
C LYS A 39 8.16 -16.59 24.51
N GLN A 40 8.63 -16.59 23.26
CA GLN A 40 9.93 -15.99 22.90
C GLN A 40 9.84 -14.48 23.12
N VAL A 41 10.84 -13.90 23.78
CA VAL A 41 11.04 -12.45 23.82
C VAL A 41 11.95 -12.13 22.63
N PHE A 42 11.35 -11.71 21.52
CA PHE A 42 12.06 -11.36 20.28
C PHE A 42 13.05 -10.19 20.51
N GLU A 43 14.33 -10.37 20.15
CA GLU A 43 15.22 -9.24 19.89
C GLU A 43 14.84 -8.64 18.53
N ALA A 44 14.62 -7.32 18.51
CA ALA A 44 14.28 -6.47 17.37
C ALA A 44 13.47 -7.18 16.27
N SER A 45 12.14 -7.21 16.47
CA SER A 45 11.20 -7.34 15.35
C SER A 45 11.60 -6.36 14.23
N PRO A 46 11.35 -6.68 12.95
CA PRO A 46 11.52 -5.70 11.89
C PRO A 46 10.78 -4.41 12.28
N PRO A 47 11.27 -3.22 11.85
CA PRO A 47 10.59 -1.98 12.13
C PRO A 47 9.13 -2.15 11.74
N PRO A 48 8.19 -1.79 12.63
CA PRO A 48 6.79 -1.94 12.33
C PRO A 48 6.51 -1.19 11.02
N PRO A 49 5.59 -1.70 10.17
CA PRO A 49 5.13 -0.96 9.01
C PRO A 49 4.82 0.49 9.40
N PRO A 50 5.00 1.48 8.51
CA PRO A 50 4.66 2.87 8.81
C PRO A 50 3.25 2.94 9.42
N ALA A 51 3.17 3.59 10.58
CA ALA A 51 1.94 3.71 11.35
C ALA A 51 0.84 4.34 10.50
N ALA A 52 -0.39 3.86 10.68
CA ALA A 52 -1.54 4.41 9.97
C ALA A 52 -1.74 5.89 10.31
N THR A 53 -2.04 6.68 9.30
CA THR A 53 -2.34 8.12 9.46
C THR A 53 -3.85 8.33 9.43
N ASN A 54 -4.39 8.89 10.51
CA ASN A 54 -5.80 9.28 10.57
C ASN A 54 -6.07 10.41 9.57
N THR A 55 -6.75 10.07 8.49
CA THR A 55 -7.04 10.98 7.37
C THR A 55 -8.52 11.34 7.37
N LEU A 56 -8.83 12.63 7.21
CA LEU A 56 -10.19 13.09 6.96
C LEU A 56 -10.61 12.64 5.55
N ILE A 57 -11.70 11.89 5.49
CA ILE A 57 -12.31 11.41 4.26
C ILE A 57 -13.56 12.23 4.01
N PRO A 58 -13.62 13.04 2.93
CA PRO A 58 -14.78 13.87 2.63
C PRO A 58 -16.04 13.04 2.31
N ALA A 59 -17.20 13.62 2.56
CA ALA A 59 -18.49 13.14 2.06
C ALA A 59 -18.45 12.95 0.53
N GLY A 60 -19.19 11.97 0.03
CA GLY A 60 -19.19 11.59 -1.39
C GLY A 60 -18.10 10.57 -1.76
N SER A 61 -17.18 10.24 -0.86
CA SER A 61 -16.18 9.17 -1.06
C SER A 61 -16.86 7.79 -1.15
N TYR A 62 -16.19 6.81 -1.74
CA TYR A 62 -16.69 5.42 -1.82
C TYR A 62 -15.80 4.48 -1.02
N ILE A 63 -16.40 3.69 -0.13
CA ILE A 63 -15.72 2.67 0.66
C ILE A 63 -16.03 1.31 0.04
N ILE A 64 -15.00 0.57 -0.38
CA ILE A 64 -15.12 -0.83 -0.76
C ILE A 64 -15.12 -1.67 0.52
N ASP A 65 -16.22 -2.36 0.79
CA ASP A 65 -16.41 -3.14 2.01
C ASP A 65 -15.74 -4.51 1.89
N MET A 66 -14.55 -4.62 2.48
CA MET A 66 -13.78 -5.86 2.58
C MET A 66 -14.24 -6.77 3.74
N GLY A 67 -15.23 -6.31 4.52
CA GLY A 67 -15.68 -6.87 5.78
C GLY A 67 -16.94 -7.74 5.69
N VAL A 68 -17.50 -7.94 4.49
CA VAL A 68 -18.78 -8.64 4.29
C VAL A 68 -18.64 -10.12 4.62
N GLU A 69 -19.49 -10.63 5.52
CA GLU A 69 -19.52 -12.05 5.89
C GLU A 69 -20.85 -12.72 5.48
N PRO A 70 -20.83 -13.98 4.98
CA PRO A 70 -19.65 -14.80 4.74
C PRO A 70 -18.81 -14.29 3.55
N GLN A 71 -17.50 -14.53 3.61
CA GLN A 71 -16.58 -14.22 2.53
C GLN A 71 -16.82 -15.16 1.34
N THR A 72 -16.96 -14.57 0.15
CA THR A 72 -17.21 -15.24 -1.13
C THR A 72 -16.25 -14.71 -2.19
N ILE A 73 -16.26 -15.32 -3.38
CA ILE A 73 -15.51 -14.77 -4.52
C ILE A 73 -15.95 -13.33 -4.81
N ASP A 74 -17.25 -13.06 -4.80
CA ASP A 74 -17.83 -11.79 -5.21
C ASP A 74 -17.47 -10.64 -4.26
N ASN A 75 -17.63 -10.85 -2.95
CA ASN A 75 -17.36 -9.81 -1.95
C ASN A 75 -15.94 -9.82 -1.36
N GLY A 76 -15.17 -10.89 -1.59
CA GLY A 76 -13.84 -11.07 -0.97
C GLY A 76 -12.68 -11.12 -1.97
N LEU A 77 -12.90 -11.48 -3.24
CA LEU A 77 -11.84 -11.52 -4.27
C LEU A 77 -12.04 -10.50 -5.39
N LYS A 78 -13.25 -10.33 -5.92
CA LYS A 78 -13.51 -9.32 -6.96
C LYS A 78 -13.21 -7.87 -6.54
N PRO A 79 -13.22 -7.47 -5.25
CA PRO A 79 -12.70 -6.17 -4.85
C PRO A 79 -11.25 -5.90 -5.31
N TYR A 80 -10.39 -6.92 -5.35
CA TYR A 80 -9.02 -6.75 -5.86
C TYR A 80 -8.98 -6.51 -7.37
N GLY A 81 -9.95 -7.05 -8.11
CA GLY A 81 -10.16 -6.74 -9.52
C GLY A 81 -10.57 -5.28 -9.73
N LEU A 82 -11.54 -4.78 -8.93
CA LEU A 82 -11.92 -3.37 -8.94
C LEU A 82 -10.72 -2.47 -8.59
N VAL A 83 -9.95 -2.81 -7.55
CA VAL A 83 -8.73 -2.07 -7.17
C VAL A 83 -7.74 -2.03 -8.33
N TRP A 84 -7.48 -3.16 -8.98
CA TRP A 84 -6.60 -3.20 -10.16
C TRP A 84 -7.13 -2.34 -11.30
N ASP A 85 -8.42 -2.41 -11.62
CA ASP A 85 -9.06 -1.65 -12.71
C ASP A 85 -8.97 -0.13 -12.46
N LEU A 86 -9.25 0.29 -11.23
CA LEU A 86 -9.14 1.68 -10.81
C LEU A 86 -7.69 2.21 -10.88
N LEU A 87 -6.71 1.42 -10.44
CA LEU A 87 -5.28 1.81 -10.51
C LEU A 87 -4.78 1.84 -11.96
N GLN A 88 -5.08 0.79 -12.74
CA GLN A 88 -4.48 0.56 -14.05
C GLN A 88 -5.16 1.34 -15.18
N ASN A 89 -6.50 1.45 -15.16
CA ASN A 89 -7.27 1.99 -16.28
C ASN A 89 -7.83 3.39 -15.99
N HIS A 90 -8.02 3.73 -14.71
CA HIS A 90 -8.59 5.01 -14.31
C HIS A 90 -7.59 5.93 -13.59
N HIS A 91 -6.42 5.44 -13.20
CA HIS A 91 -5.40 6.20 -12.46
C HIS A 91 -5.96 6.87 -11.20
N VAL A 92 -6.80 6.13 -10.47
CA VAL A 92 -7.44 6.58 -9.23
C VAL A 92 -6.56 6.21 -8.05
N THR A 93 -6.21 7.19 -7.24
CA THR A 93 -5.52 6.93 -5.96
C THR A 93 -6.47 6.24 -4.99
N ILE A 94 -6.04 5.09 -4.44
CA ILE A 94 -6.82 4.30 -3.49
C ILE A 94 -6.17 4.38 -2.11
N LEU A 95 -6.96 4.72 -1.09
CA LEU A 95 -6.50 4.70 0.30
C LEU A 95 -6.81 3.32 0.89
N TRP A 96 -5.81 2.64 1.41
CA TRP A 96 -5.96 1.35 2.08
C TRP A 96 -5.94 1.54 3.59
N ALA A 97 -7.10 1.36 4.21
CA ALA A 97 -7.32 1.65 5.62
C ALA A 97 -7.07 0.42 6.49
N ILE A 98 -6.12 0.51 7.42
CA ILE A 98 -5.81 -0.55 8.38
C ILE A 98 -5.54 0.11 9.73
N LYS A 99 -6.20 -0.37 10.78
CA LYS A 99 -5.99 0.13 12.15
C LYS A 99 -4.78 -0.53 12.80
N ASP A 100 -3.83 0.29 13.24
CA ASP A 100 -2.65 -0.14 14.01
C ASP A 100 -3.05 -0.88 15.30
N GLY A 101 -2.35 -1.98 15.60
CA GLY A 101 -2.49 -2.74 16.84
C GLY A 101 -3.87 -3.39 17.04
N LYS A 102 -4.68 -3.51 15.98
CA LYS A 102 -6.00 -4.14 16.06
C LYS A 102 -5.92 -5.63 16.40
N ALA A 103 -6.97 -6.19 16.98
CA ALA A 103 -7.10 -7.64 17.14
C ALA A 103 -7.58 -8.32 15.83
N LYS A 104 -7.50 -9.65 15.77
CA LYS A 104 -8.04 -10.44 14.64
C LYS A 104 -9.51 -10.08 14.40
N ASP A 105 -9.83 -9.72 13.16
CA ASP A 105 -11.19 -9.38 12.69
C ASP A 105 -11.86 -8.19 13.40
N GLU A 106 -11.07 -7.40 14.15
CA GLU A 106 -11.52 -6.11 14.66
C GLU A 106 -11.74 -5.12 13.51
N ALA A 107 -12.68 -4.19 13.70
CA ALA A 107 -12.93 -3.08 12.80
C ALA A 107 -11.70 -2.19 12.64
N ASP A 108 -11.41 -1.84 11.38
CA ASP A 108 -10.44 -0.82 11.02
C ASP A 108 -10.98 0.58 11.35
N PHE A 109 -12.25 0.81 11.04
CA PHE A 109 -12.99 2.02 11.42
C PHE A 109 -14.50 1.76 11.40
N ASN A 110 -15.26 2.67 12.01
CA ASN A 110 -16.72 2.69 11.93
C ASN A 110 -17.16 3.88 11.08
N TYR A 111 -18.11 3.65 10.16
CA TYR A 111 -18.78 4.72 9.44
C TYR A 111 -20.29 4.50 9.49
N ASN A 112 -20.99 5.51 10.02
CA ASN A 112 -22.46 5.54 10.14
C ASN A 112 -23.07 4.27 10.78
N GLY A 113 -22.43 3.74 11.83
CA GLY A 113 -22.90 2.56 12.55
C GLY A 113 -22.52 1.23 11.89
N THR A 114 -21.78 1.23 10.79
CA THR A 114 -21.23 0.03 10.15
C THR A 114 -19.74 -0.07 10.44
N ASP A 115 -19.31 -1.24 10.93
CA ASP A 115 -17.90 -1.56 11.15
C ASP A 115 -17.29 -2.09 9.85
N PHE A 116 -16.24 -1.43 9.36
CA PHE A 116 -15.48 -1.87 8.20
C PHE A 116 -14.23 -2.60 8.66
N LYS A 117 -14.00 -3.79 8.11
CA LYS A 117 -12.97 -4.75 8.58
C LYS A 117 -12.14 -5.29 7.43
N GLY A 118 -11.02 -5.91 7.77
CA GLY A 118 -10.19 -6.65 6.82
C GLY A 118 -9.49 -5.75 5.80
N GLY A 119 -9.11 -4.54 6.19
CA GLY A 119 -8.40 -3.61 5.32
C GLY A 119 -9.24 -3.01 4.19
N PRO A 120 -10.29 -2.23 4.47
CA PRO A 120 -11.12 -1.59 3.45
C PRO A 120 -10.34 -0.65 2.52
N PHE A 121 -10.78 -0.53 1.27
CA PHE A 121 -10.25 0.43 0.31
C PHE A 121 -11.19 1.63 0.18
N ILE A 122 -10.65 2.82 -0.01
CA ILE A 122 -11.42 4.07 -0.09
C ILE A 122 -11.00 4.85 -1.34
N ILE A 123 -11.99 5.24 -2.15
CA ILE A 123 -11.86 6.21 -3.24
C ILE A 123 -12.42 7.54 -2.74
N THR A 124 -11.60 8.59 -2.71
CA THR A 124 -12.04 9.90 -2.23
C THR A 124 -13.01 10.56 -3.22
N ALA A 125 -13.92 11.40 -2.70
CA ALA A 125 -14.93 12.09 -3.51
C ALA A 125 -14.36 12.80 -4.74
N SER A 126 -13.21 13.46 -4.61
CA SER A 126 -12.56 14.18 -5.72
C SER A 126 -12.09 13.29 -6.86
N GLN A 127 -11.86 12.00 -6.60
CA GLN A 127 -11.46 11.02 -7.62
C GLN A 127 -12.65 10.36 -8.33
N ARG A 128 -13.88 10.57 -7.85
CA ARG A 128 -15.09 9.93 -8.36
C ARG A 128 -15.69 10.68 -9.55
N THR A 129 -15.02 10.57 -10.69
CA THR A 129 -15.57 11.02 -11.97
C THR A 129 -16.74 10.12 -12.42
N ALA A 130 -17.56 10.58 -13.36
CA ALA A 130 -18.66 9.77 -13.91
C ALA A 130 -18.18 8.43 -14.51
N ALA A 131 -16.97 8.38 -15.07
CA ALA A 131 -16.38 7.15 -15.58
C ALA A 131 -15.99 6.19 -14.43
N VAL A 132 -15.41 6.72 -13.35
CA VAL A 132 -15.06 5.94 -12.16
C VAL A 132 -16.32 5.38 -11.49
N ASP A 133 -17.38 6.19 -11.37
CA ASP A 133 -18.65 5.73 -10.81
C ASP A 133 -19.33 4.68 -11.68
N ALA A 134 -19.24 4.79 -13.01
CA ALA A 134 -19.73 3.76 -13.91
C ALA A 134 -18.95 2.45 -13.74
N THR A 135 -17.63 2.52 -13.56
CA THR A 135 -16.79 1.35 -13.26
C THR A 135 -17.17 0.73 -11.92
N ILE A 136 -17.31 1.52 -10.84
CA ILE A 136 -17.76 1.04 -9.53
C ILE A 136 -19.12 0.31 -9.67
N ALA A 137 -20.09 0.90 -10.36
CA ALA A 137 -21.41 0.30 -10.56
C ALA A 137 -21.34 -1.04 -11.34
N ASN A 138 -20.43 -1.16 -12.30
CA ASN A 138 -20.22 -2.42 -13.02
C ASN A 138 -19.65 -3.50 -12.09
N TRP A 139 -18.71 -3.15 -11.21
CA TRP A 139 -18.15 -4.08 -10.23
C TRP A 139 -19.12 -4.43 -9.10
N GLU A 140 -20.01 -3.49 -8.71
CA GLU A 140 -21.12 -3.78 -7.80
C GLU A 140 -22.09 -4.80 -8.43
N ALA A 141 -22.33 -4.72 -9.74
CA ALA A 141 -23.13 -5.74 -10.46
C ALA A 141 -22.43 -7.11 -10.52
N GLU A 142 -21.09 -7.14 -10.43
CA GLU A 142 -20.31 -8.35 -10.25
C GLU A 142 -20.27 -8.84 -8.78
N GLY A 143 -20.88 -8.11 -7.85
CA GLY A 143 -21.04 -8.49 -6.45
C GLY A 143 -19.99 -7.92 -5.49
N VAL A 144 -19.18 -6.96 -5.95
CA VAL A 144 -18.43 -6.09 -5.04
C VAL A 144 -19.42 -5.29 -4.20
N VAL A 145 -19.13 -5.13 -2.91
CA VAL A 145 -19.99 -4.38 -1.99
C VAL A 145 -19.26 -3.13 -1.55
N GLY A 146 -19.97 -2.01 -1.48
CA GLY A 146 -19.45 -0.78 -0.92
C GLY A 146 -20.52 0.23 -0.60
N VAL A 147 -20.08 1.40 -0.13
CA VAL A 147 -20.97 2.49 0.26
C VAL A 147 -20.41 3.84 -0.15
N THR A 148 -21.27 4.69 -0.70
CA THR A 148 -20.96 6.12 -0.87
C THR A 148 -21.21 6.85 0.45
N THR A 149 -20.22 7.58 0.94
CA THR A 149 -20.36 8.37 2.16
C THR A 149 -21.22 9.61 1.93
N THR A 150 -21.96 10.00 2.97
CA THR A 150 -22.88 11.14 3.00
C THR A 150 -22.42 12.21 3.98
N SER A 151 -21.40 11.92 4.78
CA SER A 151 -20.76 12.84 5.71
C SER A 151 -19.27 12.56 5.76
N ASP A 152 -18.49 13.57 6.14
CA ASP A 152 -17.07 13.40 6.42
C ASP A 152 -16.86 12.42 7.58
N PHE A 153 -15.75 11.68 7.54
CA PHE A 153 -15.31 10.81 8.63
C PHE A 153 -13.80 10.69 8.64
N THR A 154 -13.24 10.02 9.65
CA THR A 154 -11.80 9.77 9.73
C THR A 154 -11.52 8.28 9.63
N ALA A 155 -10.53 7.90 8.82
CA ALA A 155 -10.08 6.53 8.67
C ALA A 155 -8.56 6.42 8.93
N PRO A 156 -8.08 5.32 9.54
CA PRO A 156 -6.65 5.06 9.70
C PRO A 156 -6.07 4.55 8.38
N ILE A 157 -5.43 5.43 7.60
CA ILE A 157 -4.86 5.07 6.30
C ILE A 157 -3.46 4.53 6.51
N ALA A 158 -3.28 3.24 6.25
CA ALA A 158 -1.98 2.58 6.36
C ALA A 158 -1.18 2.72 5.07
N ARG A 159 -1.82 2.68 3.90
CA ARG A 159 -1.15 2.80 2.59
C ARG A 159 -1.96 3.63 1.62
N VAL A 160 -1.24 4.25 0.69
CA VAL A 160 -1.79 4.91 -0.49
C VAL A 160 -1.32 4.13 -1.70
N LEU A 161 -2.26 3.68 -2.53
CA LEU A 161 -1.99 2.95 -3.76
C LEU A 161 -2.21 3.88 -4.95
N ASN A 162 -1.15 4.14 -5.69
CA ASN A 162 -1.13 5.05 -6.85
C ASN A 162 -0.22 4.52 -7.97
N HIS A 163 -0.09 3.19 -8.06
CA HIS A 163 0.78 2.50 -9.00
C HIS A 163 0.15 1.20 -9.50
N SER A 164 0.60 0.73 -10.67
CA SER A 164 0.19 -0.54 -11.25
C SER A 164 0.76 -1.72 -10.46
N VAL A 165 0.01 -2.82 -10.42
CA VAL A 165 0.48 -4.11 -9.94
C VAL A 165 0.52 -5.09 -11.10
N ARG A 166 1.65 -5.80 -11.25
CA ARG A 166 1.85 -6.82 -12.27
C ARG A 166 2.43 -8.08 -11.64
N TRP A 167 1.86 -9.22 -11.99
CA TRP A 167 2.32 -10.52 -11.50
C TRP A 167 3.14 -11.24 -12.55
N THR A 168 4.22 -11.88 -12.12
CA THR A 168 4.99 -12.79 -12.96
C THR A 168 4.82 -14.20 -12.42
N LEU A 169 4.12 -15.03 -13.19
CA LEU A 169 3.77 -16.38 -12.81
C LEU A 169 4.87 -17.35 -13.25
N ASP A 170 5.25 -18.28 -12.39
CA ASP A 170 6.16 -19.36 -12.75
C ASP A 170 5.61 -20.17 -13.94
N GLN A 171 6.42 -20.32 -14.99
CA GLN A 171 6.02 -21.06 -16.18
C GLN A 171 5.73 -22.55 -15.90
N GLN A 172 6.33 -23.14 -14.86
CA GLN A 172 6.11 -24.55 -14.55
C GLN A 172 4.75 -24.78 -13.87
N ASN A 173 4.46 -24.02 -12.80
CA ASN A 173 3.29 -24.29 -11.94
C ASN A 173 2.40 -23.07 -11.64
N GLY A 174 2.75 -21.87 -12.12
CA GLY A 174 2.02 -20.62 -11.88
C GLY A 174 0.54 -20.63 -12.30
N LYS A 175 0.13 -21.58 -13.15
CA LYS A 175 -1.29 -21.85 -13.49
C LYS A 175 -2.19 -22.08 -12.29
N ILE A 176 -1.63 -22.47 -11.15
CA ILE A 176 -2.38 -22.62 -9.90
C ILE A 176 -2.78 -21.24 -9.36
N ALA A 177 -1.83 -20.29 -9.33
CA ALA A 177 -2.07 -18.92 -8.87
C ALA A 177 -2.83 -18.07 -9.91
N GLU A 178 -2.73 -18.41 -11.20
CA GLU A 178 -3.54 -17.79 -12.25
C GLU A 178 -5.04 -17.88 -11.94
N GLU A 179 -5.49 -18.99 -11.34
CA GLU A 179 -6.90 -19.14 -10.94
C GLU A 179 -7.33 -18.14 -9.88
N TYR A 180 -6.42 -17.64 -9.03
CA TYR A 180 -6.71 -16.59 -8.06
C TYR A 180 -7.04 -15.28 -8.79
N LEU A 181 -6.17 -14.89 -9.74
CA LEU A 181 -6.34 -13.71 -10.58
C LEU A 181 -7.66 -13.77 -11.36
N LYS A 182 -7.97 -14.92 -11.96
CA LYS A 182 -9.23 -15.14 -12.67
C LYS A 182 -10.46 -15.02 -11.78
N LYS A 183 -10.41 -15.48 -10.51
CA LYS A 183 -11.53 -15.31 -9.57
C LYS A 183 -11.74 -13.86 -9.16
N ALA A 184 -10.68 -13.06 -9.13
CA ALA A 184 -10.77 -11.61 -8.95
C ALA A 184 -11.12 -10.87 -10.26
N LEU A 185 -11.35 -11.58 -11.38
CA LEU A 185 -11.57 -11.00 -12.72
C LEU A 185 -10.41 -10.12 -13.21
N ILE A 186 -9.19 -10.37 -12.73
CA ILE A 186 -7.98 -9.69 -13.22
C ILE A 186 -7.61 -10.24 -14.60
N PRO A 187 -7.43 -9.39 -15.62
CA PRO A 187 -7.24 -9.84 -17.00
C PRO A 187 -5.83 -10.39 -17.24
N THR A 188 -5.68 -11.17 -18.32
CA THR A 188 -4.38 -11.73 -18.75
C THR A 188 -3.33 -10.68 -19.10
N SER A 189 -3.72 -9.42 -19.33
CA SER A 189 -2.79 -8.31 -19.54
C SER A 189 -2.09 -7.85 -18.25
N ALA A 190 -2.60 -8.26 -17.08
CA ALA A 190 -2.07 -7.89 -15.77
C ALA A 190 -0.91 -8.79 -15.30
N TYR A 191 -0.59 -9.85 -16.05
CA TYR A 191 0.45 -10.79 -15.66
C TYR A 191 1.18 -11.40 -16.86
N ASP A 192 2.38 -11.89 -16.60
CA ASP A 192 3.20 -12.63 -17.55
C ASP A 192 3.72 -13.94 -16.95
N TRP A 193 4.49 -14.67 -17.75
CA TRP A 193 5.00 -16.00 -17.44
C TRP A 193 6.47 -16.06 -17.76
N THR A 194 7.29 -16.51 -16.81
CA THR A 194 8.73 -16.66 -17.02
C THR A 194 9.30 -17.81 -16.20
N LEU A 195 10.51 -18.24 -16.55
CA LEU A 195 11.32 -19.13 -15.73
C LEU A 195 12.15 -18.30 -14.76
N PRO A 196 12.53 -18.82 -13.57
CA PRO A 196 13.32 -18.06 -12.61
C PRO A 196 14.63 -17.51 -13.17
N GLN A 197 15.28 -18.25 -14.07
CA GLN A 197 16.53 -17.87 -14.75
C GLN A 197 16.38 -16.72 -15.76
N ASP A 198 15.15 -16.41 -16.17
CA ASP A 198 14.82 -15.39 -17.16
C ASP A 198 14.21 -14.14 -16.49
N LEU A 199 14.25 -14.06 -15.15
CA LEU A 199 13.83 -12.87 -14.40
C LEU A 199 14.81 -11.71 -14.62
N ASP A 200 14.24 -10.51 -14.68
CA ASP A 200 14.98 -9.25 -14.79
C ASP A 200 14.33 -8.17 -13.90
N CYS A 201 14.88 -6.96 -13.91
CA CYS A 201 14.40 -5.88 -13.04
C CYS A 201 13.06 -5.26 -13.45
N CYS A 202 12.47 -5.67 -14.58
CA CYS A 202 11.11 -5.33 -14.97
C CYS A 202 10.06 -6.27 -14.38
N HIS A 203 10.49 -7.38 -13.77
CA HIS A 203 9.64 -8.23 -12.97
C HIS A 203 9.69 -7.79 -11.50
N ASP A 204 8.53 -7.65 -10.87
CA ASP A 204 8.39 -7.14 -9.49
C ASP A 204 8.04 -8.25 -8.49
N ILE A 205 7.15 -9.15 -8.90
CA ILE A 205 6.61 -10.21 -8.06
C ILE A 205 6.71 -11.52 -8.84
N PHE A 206 7.45 -12.48 -8.29
CA PHE A 206 7.50 -13.83 -8.83
C PHE A 206 6.65 -14.79 -7.98
N VAL A 207 5.72 -15.48 -8.62
CA VAL A 207 4.71 -16.33 -7.97
C VAL A 207 4.95 -17.79 -8.34
N MET A 208 5.42 -18.58 -7.38
CA MET A 208 5.84 -19.97 -7.58
C MET A 208 5.13 -21.00 -6.68
N PRO A 209 3.82 -21.26 -6.89
CA PRO A 209 3.13 -22.35 -6.21
C PRO A 209 3.69 -23.70 -6.68
N HIS A 210 3.92 -24.66 -5.78
CA HIS A 210 4.19 -26.06 -6.15
C HIS A 210 5.41 -26.31 -7.06
N ALA A 211 6.36 -25.38 -7.14
CA ALA A 211 7.62 -25.60 -7.82
C ALA A 211 8.45 -26.71 -7.13
N GLU A 212 9.33 -27.34 -7.90
CA GLU A 212 10.36 -28.26 -7.37
C GLU A 212 11.76 -27.63 -7.60
N PRO A 213 12.12 -26.59 -6.84
CA PRO A 213 13.28 -25.78 -7.15
C PRO A 213 14.61 -26.51 -6.89
N ILE A 214 15.55 -26.32 -7.81
CA ILE A 214 16.93 -26.81 -7.71
C ILE A 214 17.90 -25.69 -8.04
N TRP A 215 19.15 -25.80 -7.56
CA TRP A 215 20.18 -24.77 -7.79
C TRP A 215 20.27 -24.36 -9.28
N ASN A 216 20.36 -25.34 -10.20
CA ASN A 216 20.58 -25.07 -11.62
C ASN A 216 19.50 -24.22 -12.30
N THR A 217 18.27 -24.21 -11.79
CA THR A 217 17.14 -23.49 -12.41
C THR A 217 16.66 -22.31 -11.58
N HIS A 218 16.99 -22.25 -10.29
CA HIS A 218 16.46 -21.26 -9.36
C HIS A 218 17.53 -20.38 -8.71
N SER A 219 18.83 -20.61 -8.94
CA SER A 219 19.89 -19.79 -8.34
C SER A 219 19.76 -18.30 -8.63
N GLU A 220 19.14 -17.93 -9.76
CA GLU A 220 18.89 -16.53 -10.13
C GLU A 220 17.97 -15.81 -9.13
N LEU A 221 17.13 -16.54 -8.38
CA LEU A 221 16.32 -15.92 -7.31
C LEU A 221 17.19 -15.30 -6.22
N LEU A 222 18.42 -15.79 -6.01
CA LEU A 222 19.35 -15.20 -5.03
C LEU A 222 19.82 -13.80 -5.46
N THR A 223 20.15 -13.64 -6.74
CA THR A 223 20.64 -12.39 -7.34
C THR A 223 19.50 -11.44 -7.64
N TRP A 224 18.41 -11.91 -8.26
CA TRP A 224 17.23 -11.10 -8.59
C TRP A 224 16.57 -10.47 -7.35
N ASN A 225 16.48 -11.20 -6.24
CA ASN A 225 15.97 -10.66 -4.97
C ASN A 225 16.95 -9.69 -4.27
N ASP A 226 18.24 -9.69 -4.64
CA ASP A 226 19.23 -8.79 -4.03
C ASP A 226 18.94 -7.33 -4.34
N THR A 227 19.52 -6.44 -3.54
CA THR A 227 19.40 -5.00 -3.71
C THR A 227 19.97 -4.57 -5.06
N GLU A 228 19.42 -3.50 -5.65
CA GLU A 228 19.98 -2.87 -6.85
C GLU A 228 21.45 -2.44 -6.66
N ALA A 229 21.82 -2.04 -5.43
CA ALA A 229 23.20 -1.70 -5.08
C ALA A 229 24.18 -2.87 -5.23
N ASN A 230 23.69 -4.11 -5.13
CA ASN A 230 24.45 -5.34 -5.34
C ASN A 230 24.26 -5.93 -6.75
N GLY A 231 23.59 -5.19 -7.66
CA GLY A 231 23.29 -5.65 -9.02
C GLY A 231 22.07 -6.56 -9.12
N GLY A 232 21.27 -6.68 -8.06
CA GLY A 232 19.97 -7.35 -8.08
C GLY A 232 18.83 -6.42 -8.48
N CYS A 233 17.59 -6.85 -8.23
CA CYS A 233 16.38 -6.14 -8.64
C CYS A 233 15.38 -5.92 -7.50
N SER A 234 15.73 -6.26 -6.27
CA SER A 234 14.84 -6.26 -5.09
C SER A 234 13.49 -6.96 -5.35
N GLY A 235 13.50 -8.01 -6.18
CA GLY A 235 12.30 -8.73 -6.59
C GLY A 235 11.66 -9.52 -5.44
N SER A 236 10.33 -9.46 -5.32
CA SER A 236 9.59 -10.13 -4.25
C SER A 236 9.09 -11.50 -4.68
N ILE A 237 9.06 -12.46 -3.76
CA ILE A 237 8.72 -13.86 -4.05
C ILE A 237 7.52 -14.28 -3.19
N TRP A 238 6.48 -14.79 -3.86
CA TRP A 238 5.47 -15.61 -3.20
C TRP A 238 5.70 -17.08 -3.58
N ALA A 239 5.83 -17.94 -2.58
CA ALA A 239 5.99 -19.38 -2.78
C ALA A 239 5.02 -20.14 -1.88
N GLY A 240 4.55 -21.30 -2.35
CA GLY A 240 3.57 -22.07 -1.60
C GLY A 240 3.67 -23.57 -1.79
N CYS A 241 3.09 -24.30 -0.83
CA CYS A 241 3.25 -25.73 -0.67
C CYS A 241 4.74 -26.15 -0.58
N LYS A 242 5.09 -27.32 -1.13
CA LYS A 242 6.43 -27.93 -1.10
C LYS A 242 7.55 -27.05 -1.70
N ALA A 243 7.21 -26.06 -2.52
CA ALA A 243 8.20 -25.16 -3.11
C ALA A 243 9.08 -24.48 -2.05
N VAL A 244 8.56 -24.26 -0.85
CA VAL A 244 9.23 -23.50 0.20
C VAL A 244 10.35 -24.29 0.88
N SER A 245 10.10 -25.48 1.42
CA SER A 245 11.18 -26.27 2.03
C SER A 245 12.26 -26.65 1.04
N GLU A 246 11.90 -26.88 -0.23
CA GLU A 246 12.87 -27.09 -1.29
C GLU A 246 13.70 -25.82 -1.54
N LEU A 247 13.07 -24.66 -1.71
CA LEU A 247 13.75 -23.38 -1.94
C LEU A 247 14.71 -23.02 -0.81
N GLU A 248 14.25 -23.10 0.45
CA GLU A 248 15.06 -22.82 1.63
C GLU A 248 16.25 -23.79 1.78
N ASN A 249 16.16 -24.99 1.21
CA ASN A 249 17.22 -26.00 1.27
C ASN A 249 18.21 -25.96 0.09
N ILE A 250 18.02 -25.08 -0.88
CA ILE A 250 18.93 -24.94 -2.02
C ILE A 250 20.26 -24.31 -1.59
N VAL A 251 21.35 -24.99 -1.95
CA VAL A 251 22.73 -24.57 -1.71
C VAL A 251 23.52 -24.71 -2.99
N ASN A 252 24.43 -23.77 -3.28
CA ASN A 252 25.32 -23.89 -4.42
C ASN A 252 26.25 -25.10 -4.22
N PRO A 253 26.25 -26.09 -5.15
CA PRO A 253 27.12 -27.26 -5.03
C PRO A 253 28.62 -26.92 -5.06
N ASN A 254 28.98 -25.73 -5.55
CA ASN A 254 30.36 -25.24 -5.63
C ASN A 254 30.72 -24.21 -4.54
N ASN A 255 29.74 -23.65 -3.82
CA ASN A 255 29.96 -22.65 -2.79
C ASN A 255 28.87 -22.69 -1.70
N SER A 256 29.11 -23.39 -0.59
CA SER A 256 28.10 -23.58 0.46
C SER A 256 27.63 -22.31 1.19
N ASN A 257 28.26 -21.17 0.93
CA ASN A 257 27.84 -19.86 1.44
C ASN A 257 26.71 -19.23 0.59
N GLU A 258 26.53 -19.69 -0.64
CA GLU A 258 25.44 -19.26 -1.51
C GLU A 258 24.24 -20.20 -1.31
N ARG A 259 23.16 -19.65 -0.75
CA ARG A 259 21.95 -20.38 -0.36
C ARG A 259 20.73 -19.51 -0.62
N LEU A 260 19.58 -20.16 -0.80
CA LEU A 260 18.30 -19.47 -1.01
C LEU A 260 17.43 -19.50 0.26
N ASN A 261 18.06 -19.64 1.44
CA ASN A 261 17.35 -19.69 2.71
C ASN A 261 16.95 -18.28 3.18
N PHE A 262 15.89 -17.76 2.56
CA PHE A 262 15.48 -16.38 2.67
C PHE A 262 14.91 -16.06 4.05
N LEU A 263 14.00 -16.87 4.59
CA LEU A 263 13.32 -16.61 5.87
C LEU A 263 13.81 -17.47 7.03
N MET A 264 14.45 -18.61 6.75
CA MET A 264 15.01 -19.49 7.79
C MET A 264 16.50 -19.19 8.06
N GLU A 265 16.94 -19.46 9.28
CA GLU A 265 18.35 -19.29 9.68
C GLU A 265 19.28 -20.28 8.98
N THR A 266 20.49 -19.83 8.65
CA THR A 266 21.52 -20.69 8.07
C THR A 266 22.10 -21.61 9.14
N PRO A 267 22.12 -22.95 8.94
CA PRO A 267 22.75 -23.89 9.86
C PRO A 267 24.24 -23.65 10.04
N ALA A 268 24.75 -24.02 11.22
CA ALA A 268 26.15 -23.90 11.56
C ALA A 268 27.07 -24.78 10.68
N ASN A 269 26.59 -25.96 10.29
CA ASN A 269 27.33 -26.85 9.39
C ASN A 269 26.86 -26.66 7.95
N ALA A 270 27.83 -26.54 7.04
CA ALA A 270 27.57 -26.33 5.62
C ALA A 270 26.79 -27.48 4.94
N GLY A 271 26.74 -28.68 5.52
CA GLY A 271 25.97 -29.81 5.00
C GLY A 271 24.52 -29.87 5.50
N ASP A 272 24.16 -29.04 6.47
CA ASP A 272 22.84 -29.09 7.09
C ASP A 272 21.84 -28.20 6.32
N TYR A 273 20.57 -28.60 6.40
CA TYR A 273 19.43 -27.98 5.74
C TYR A 273 18.75 -26.95 6.65
N PRO A 274 18.45 -25.74 6.16
CA PRO A 274 17.67 -24.73 6.90
C PRO A 274 16.24 -25.16 7.22
N ALA A 275 15.56 -25.88 6.33
CA ALA A 275 14.21 -26.40 6.51
C ALA A 275 14.22 -27.91 6.74
N ILE A 276 13.30 -28.40 7.56
CA ILE A 276 12.94 -29.82 7.56
C ILE A 276 12.18 -30.09 6.26
N TRP A 277 12.58 -31.12 5.52
CA TRP A 277 11.93 -31.48 4.26
C TRP A 277 10.47 -31.88 4.49
N ALA A 278 9.61 -31.50 3.56
CA ALA A 278 8.16 -31.76 3.60
C ALA A 278 7.78 -33.23 3.88
N ASP A 279 8.57 -34.19 3.39
CA ASP A 279 8.33 -35.64 3.57
C ASP A 279 8.91 -36.21 4.88
N ASN A 280 9.59 -35.38 5.67
CA ASN A 280 10.28 -35.76 6.90
C ASN A 280 9.64 -35.20 8.17
N HIS A 281 8.44 -34.65 8.09
CA HIS A 281 7.65 -34.23 9.24
C HIS A 281 6.16 -34.59 9.07
N ASN A 282 5.41 -34.49 10.16
CA ASN A 282 3.97 -34.65 10.18
C ASN A 282 3.27 -33.42 9.59
N ASP A 283 2.07 -33.66 9.08
CA ASP A 283 1.14 -32.63 8.61
C ASP A 283 0.74 -31.64 9.73
N ALA A 284 0.14 -30.53 9.32
CA ALA A 284 -0.38 -29.52 10.22
C ALA A 284 -1.55 -30.06 11.08
N SER A 285 -1.72 -29.50 12.27
CA SER A 285 -2.75 -29.88 13.24
C SER A 285 -3.59 -28.65 13.64
N PRO A 286 -4.68 -28.33 12.93
CA PRO A 286 -5.59 -27.26 13.31
C PRO A 286 -6.19 -27.44 14.73
N PRO A 287 -6.59 -26.36 15.43
CA PRO A 287 -6.66 -24.97 14.95
C PRO A 287 -5.29 -24.26 14.97
N TYR A 288 -5.16 -23.23 14.14
CA TYR A 288 -3.97 -22.40 14.06
C TYR A 288 -4.08 -21.17 14.95
N ASP A 289 -2.93 -20.64 15.36
CA ASP A 289 -2.82 -19.34 15.99
C ASP A 289 -2.41 -18.28 14.95
N TYR A 290 -2.78 -17.03 15.22
CA TYR A 290 -2.62 -15.90 14.30
C TYR A 290 -1.99 -14.70 15.03
N ASP A 291 -1.21 -13.90 14.32
CA ASP A 291 -0.65 -12.62 14.81
C ASP A 291 -0.49 -11.61 13.66
N HIS A 292 0.02 -10.41 13.96
CA HIS A 292 0.28 -9.33 13.00
C HIS A 292 -0.98 -8.84 12.28
N PHE A 293 -2.09 -8.70 13.02
CA PHE A 293 -3.41 -8.38 12.47
C PHE A 293 -3.51 -7.00 11.78
N ASP A 294 -2.57 -6.10 12.06
CA ASP A 294 -2.43 -4.78 11.44
C ASP A 294 -1.45 -4.79 10.24
N HIS A 295 -0.82 -5.92 9.94
CA HIS A 295 0.05 -6.06 8.77
C HIS A 295 -0.78 -6.21 7.49
N PRO A 296 -0.40 -5.56 6.37
CA PRO A 296 -1.16 -5.64 5.10
C PRO A 296 -1.49 -7.06 4.64
N ILE A 297 -0.52 -7.98 4.70
CA ILE A 297 -0.71 -9.40 4.30
C ILE A 297 -1.85 -10.06 5.09
N MET A 298 -1.99 -9.72 6.38
CA MET A 298 -2.96 -10.32 7.29
C MET A 298 -4.36 -9.68 7.23
N GLN A 299 -4.61 -8.81 6.24
CA GLN A 299 -5.93 -8.18 6.03
C GLN A 299 -6.92 -9.13 5.34
N PHE A 300 -7.30 -10.20 6.04
CA PHE A 300 -8.34 -11.15 5.66
C PHE A 300 -9.24 -11.49 6.84
N LEU A 301 -10.46 -11.94 6.57
CA LEU A 301 -11.45 -12.30 7.60
C LEU A 301 -11.52 -13.81 7.83
N GLY A 302 -11.74 -14.21 9.09
CA GLY A 302 -11.82 -15.62 9.47
C GLY A 302 -10.48 -16.33 9.44
N GLY A 303 -10.51 -17.66 9.55
CA GLY A 303 -9.31 -18.50 9.54
C GLY A 303 -8.96 -19.05 8.15
N VAL A 304 -7.92 -19.87 8.10
CA VAL A 304 -7.38 -20.51 6.88
C VAL A 304 -7.23 -22.04 7.02
N GLU A 305 -7.75 -22.63 8.09
CA GLU A 305 -7.47 -24.00 8.51
C GLU A 305 -7.71 -25.05 7.40
N GLY A 306 -8.89 -25.08 6.80
CA GLY A 306 -9.33 -26.12 5.87
C GLY A 306 -8.76 -26.02 4.45
N VAL A 307 -7.89 -25.06 4.17
CA VAL A 307 -7.27 -24.89 2.85
C VAL A 307 -5.82 -25.31 2.79
N HIS A 308 -5.18 -25.41 3.96
CA HIS A 308 -3.78 -25.77 4.05
C HIS A 308 -3.56 -27.30 4.14
N GLU A 309 -4.64 -28.07 4.28
CA GLU A 309 -4.60 -29.54 4.36
C GLU A 309 -4.50 -30.24 2.99
N ASN A 310 -4.03 -31.50 3.02
CA ASN A 310 -3.81 -32.44 1.92
C ASN A 310 -2.84 -31.93 0.84
N GLY A 311 -1.86 -31.14 1.26
CA GLY A 311 -0.77 -30.69 0.40
C GLY A 311 0.46 -31.55 0.51
N ALA A 312 1.41 -31.35 -0.41
CA ALA A 312 2.72 -31.98 -0.27
C ALA A 312 3.53 -31.38 0.89
N GLU A 313 3.20 -30.15 1.31
CA GLU A 313 3.69 -29.52 2.53
C GLU A 313 2.58 -28.61 3.08
N GLU A 314 2.14 -28.89 4.30
CA GLU A 314 1.00 -28.22 4.95
C GLU A 314 1.44 -27.25 6.05
N VAL A 315 2.69 -27.35 6.48
CA VAL A 315 3.31 -26.53 7.53
C VAL A 315 4.81 -26.49 7.31
N TYR A 316 5.43 -25.36 7.57
CA TYR A 316 6.86 -25.14 7.42
C TYR A 316 7.59 -25.22 8.75
N LEU A 317 8.64 -26.04 8.79
CA LEU A 317 9.42 -26.31 9.99
C LEU A 317 10.88 -25.93 9.76
N PRO A 318 11.38 -24.83 10.36
CA PRO A 318 12.80 -24.52 10.30
C PRO A 318 13.59 -25.55 11.12
N ASN A 319 14.73 -26.00 10.62
CA ASN A 319 15.62 -26.91 11.34
C ASN A 319 16.38 -26.19 12.47
N VAL A 320 16.74 -24.92 12.25
CA VAL A 320 17.49 -24.08 13.21
C VAL A 320 16.60 -23.04 13.87
N GLY A 321 15.79 -22.36 13.07
CA GLY A 321 14.91 -21.29 13.51
C GLY A 321 14.50 -20.41 12.34
N TRP A 322 13.46 -19.63 12.54
CA TRP A 322 13.16 -18.50 11.68
C TRP A 322 14.14 -17.36 11.98
N ARG A 323 14.51 -16.58 10.96
CA ARG A 323 15.30 -15.35 11.19
C ARG A 323 14.52 -14.40 12.11
N PRO A 324 15.18 -13.58 12.95
CA PRO A 324 14.50 -12.62 13.81
C PRO A 324 13.61 -11.60 13.06
N SER A 325 13.95 -11.32 11.80
CA SER A 325 13.20 -10.45 10.89
C SER A 325 11.96 -11.10 10.27
N THR A 326 11.79 -12.40 10.44
CA THR A 326 10.70 -13.18 9.86
C THR A 326 9.47 -13.06 10.74
N LEU A 327 8.37 -12.62 10.15
CA LEU A 327 7.07 -12.51 10.78
C LEU A 327 6.27 -13.79 10.51
N ILE A 328 5.60 -14.30 11.55
CA ILE A 328 4.86 -15.55 11.51
C ILE A 328 3.40 -15.21 11.72
N GLY A 329 2.69 -14.95 10.62
CA GLY A 329 1.30 -14.48 10.65
C GLY A 329 0.32 -15.58 11.06
N VAL A 330 0.58 -16.82 10.66
CA VAL A 330 -0.22 -18.00 11.04
C VAL A 330 0.71 -19.17 11.36
N TRP A 331 0.48 -19.88 12.45
CA TRP A 331 1.25 -21.08 12.83
C TRP A 331 0.40 -22.15 13.49
N ASP A 332 0.87 -23.40 13.43
CA ASP A 332 0.32 -24.52 14.18
C ASP A 332 0.99 -24.58 15.58
N PRO A 333 0.27 -24.29 16.67
CA PRO A 333 0.82 -24.33 18.03
C PRO A 333 0.97 -25.75 18.58
N THR A 334 0.40 -26.76 17.92
CA THR A 334 0.34 -28.16 18.38
C THR A 334 1.08 -29.14 17.47
N GLN A 335 1.86 -28.65 16.51
CA GLN A 335 2.57 -29.48 15.53
C GLN A 335 3.45 -30.53 16.23
N ASN A 336 3.24 -31.80 15.87
CA ASN A 336 3.78 -32.98 16.60
C ASN A 336 5.31 -33.08 16.63
N ASN A 337 6.00 -32.43 15.70
CA ASN A 337 7.45 -32.40 15.58
C ASN A 337 8.09 -31.14 16.16
N VAL A 338 7.33 -30.27 16.82
CA VAL A 338 7.87 -29.16 17.61
C VAL A 338 7.81 -29.53 19.10
N PRO A 339 8.94 -29.58 19.84
CA PRO A 339 10.28 -29.17 19.42
C PRO A 339 11.20 -30.29 18.87
N SER A 340 10.68 -31.49 18.57
CA SER A 340 11.53 -32.68 18.35
C SER A 340 12.39 -32.66 17.09
N LEU A 341 11.87 -32.11 15.98
CA LEU A 341 12.59 -31.93 14.71
C LEU A 341 12.88 -30.46 14.42
N SER A 342 12.02 -29.55 14.90
CA SER A 342 12.15 -28.12 14.70
C SER A 342 12.00 -27.40 16.04
N PRO A 343 12.78 -26.34 16.32
CA PRO A 343 12.57 -25.53 17.51
C PRO A 343 11.29 -24.66 17.45
N GLY A 344 10.61 -24.59 16.29
CA GLY A 344 9.35 -23.89 16.08
C GLY A 344 9.46 -22.35 16.00
N PRO A 345 8.31 -21.65 15.89
CA PRO A 345 6.97 -22.23 15.69
C PRO A 345 6.78 -22.77 14.26
N ALA A 346 5.80 -23.65 14.07
CA ALA A 346 5.54 -24.33 12.79
C ALA A 346 4.63 -23.46 11.90
N GLY A 347 5.20 -22.81 10.88
CA GLY A 347 4.55 -21.72 10.16
C GLY A 347 3.61 -22.18 9.04
N ILE A 348 2.51 -21.45 8.85
CA ILE A 348 1.53 -21.66 7.76
C ILE A 348 1.59 -20.48 6.77
N ILE A 349 1.46 -19.25 7.28
CA ILE A 349 1.68 -18.01 6.53
C ILE A 349 2.83 -17.27 7.19
N VAL A 350 3.94 -17.15 6.47
CA VAL A 350 5.21 -16.63 7.01
C VAL A 350 5.81 -15.67 6.01
N PHE A 351 6.25 -14.50 6.46
CA PHE A 351 6.70 -13.46 5.55
C PHE A 351 7.74 -12.54 6.18
N GLY A 352 8.52 -11.87 5.34
CA GLY A 352 9.56 -10.96 5.81
C GLY A 352 10.53 -10.54 4.71
N PRO A 353 11.44 -9.60 5.03
CA PRO A 353 12.51 -9.24 4.12
C PRO A 353 13.48 -10.41 3.93
N ALA A 354 13.88 -10.66 2.69
CA ALA A 354 14.82 -11.72 2.37
C ALA A 354 16.15 -11.57 3.13
N PHE A 355 16.59 -12.68 3.75
CA PHE A 355 17.78 -12.75 4.61
C PHE A 355 17.76 -11.79 5.82
N GLY A 356 16.61 -11.19 6.12
CA GLY A 356 16.48 -10.14 7.13
C GLY A 356 17.01 -8.78 6.71
N ASN A 357 17.18 -8.55 5.41
CA ASN A 357 17.63 -7.28 4.85
C ASN A 357 16.45 -6.53 4.22
N GLU A 358 15.98 -5.46 4.87
CA GLU A 358 14.85 -4.63 4.40
C GLU A 358 15.08 -3.96 3.05
N SER A 359 16.33 -3.87 2.56
CA SER A 359 16.61 -3.33 1.23
C SER A 359 16.48 -4.37 0.11
N ARG A 360 16.32 -5.66 0.44
CA ARG A 360 16.06 -6.74 -0.52
C ARG A 360 14.56 -6.91 -0.74
N GLY A 361 14.19 -7.68 -1.77
CA GLY A 361 12.79 -8.01 -2.02
C GLY A 361 12.13 -8.80 -0.89
N TYR A 362 10.81 -8.69 -0.78
CA TYR A 362 10.03 -9.29 0.28
C TYR A 362 9.62 -10.72 -0.07
N ILE A 363 9.50 -11.57 0.95
CA ILE A 363 9.16 -12.99 0.80
C ILE A 363 7.86 -13.27 1.53
N CYS A 364 6.97 -14.04 0.88
CA CYS A 364 5.78 -14.59 1.51
C CYS A 364 5.65 -16.08 1.18
N TYR A 365 5.56 -16.89 2.23
CA TYR A 365 5.36 -18.32 2.17
C TYR A 365 3.97 -18.66 2.69
N GLU A 366 3.25 -19.47 1.93
CA GLU A 366 1.90 -19.89 2.27
C GLU A 366 1.71 -21.38 2.01
N ALA A 367 1.51 -22.14 3.09
CA ALA A 367 1.49 -23.60 3.05
C ALA A 367 0.26 -24.19 2.32
N GLY A 368 0.25 -25.51 2.13
CA GLY A 368 -0.92 -26.24 1.69
C GLY A 368 -1.22 -26.24 0.18
N HIS A 369 -2.39 -26.78 -0.20
CA HIS A 369 -2.64 -27.19 -1.59
C HIS A 369 -4.04 -26.87 -2.15
N LYS A 370 -5.00 -26.47 -1.31
CA LYS A 370 -6.41 -26.38 -1.72
C LYS A 370 -6.93 -24.97 -1.99
N LEU A 371 -6.05 -23.96 -2.03
CA LEU A 371 -6.45 -22.56 -2.20
C LEU A 371 -7.44 -22.38 -3.39
N ASN A 372 -7.23 -23.06 -4.53
CA ASN A 372 -8.09 -22.99 -5.73
C ASN A 372 -9.18 -24.08 -5.88
N LYS A 373 -9.55 -24.84 -4.84
CA LYS A 373 -10.44 -26.01 -5.02
C LYS A 373 -11.92 -25.77 -4.70
N ASN A 374 -12.24 -25.15 -3.58
CA ASN A 374 -13.62 -25.07 -3.07
C ASN A 374 -14.14 -23.63 -2.90
N TYR A 375 -13.24 -22.64 -2.84
CA TYR A 375 -13.57 -21.21 -2.72
C TYR A 375 -14.57 -20.87 -1.58
N GLY A 376 -14.51 -21.60 -0.46
CA GLY A 376 -15.21 -21.24 0.77
C GLY A 376 -14.49 -20.11 1.53
N PRO A 377 -15.04 -19.61 2.65
CA PRO A 377 -14.48 -18.46 3.38
C PRO A 377 -12.98 -18.56 3.68
N GLU A 378 -12.49 -19.74 4.08
CA GLU A 378 -11.06 -19.98 4.36
C GLU A 378 -10.19 -19.93 3.08
N ASN A 379 -10.73 -20.33 1.93
CA ASN A 379 -10.05 -20.18 0.63
C ASN A 379 -9.95 -18.72 0.23
N ILE A 380 -11.02 -17.97 0.47
CA ILE A 380 -11.03 -16.53 0.21
C ILE A 380 -9.99 -15.86 1.12
N ALA A 381 -9.94 -16.22 2.41
CA ALA A 381 -8.96 -15.69 3.35
C ALA A 381 -7.49 -15.93 2.91
N ALA A 382 -7.16 -17.16 2.53
CA ALA A 382 -5.83 -17.51 2.01
C ALA A 382 -5.49 -16.74 0.71
N ILE A 383 -6.39 -16.74 -0.27
CA ILE A 383 -6.18 -15.99 -1.53
C ILE A 383 -6.06 -14.47 -1.28
N ARG A 384 -6.77 -13.93 -0.28
CA ARG A 384 -6.62 -12.53 0.13
C ARG A 384 -5.22 -12.25 0.67
N ALA A 385 -4.61 -13.16 1.43
CA ALA A 385 -3.22 -13.01 1.88
C ALA A 385 -2.25 -12.89 0.68
N PHE A 386 -2.44 -13.70 -0.37
CA PHE A 386 -1.71 -13.58 -1.63
C PHE A 386 -1.90 -12.20 -2.31
N PHE A 387 -3.14 -11.74 -2.44
CA PHE A 387 -3.40 -10.42 -3.06
C PHE A 387 -2.85 -9.27 -2.24
N ASN A 388 -3.01 -9.32 -0.92
CA ASN A 388 -2.48 -8.32 0.00
C ASN A 388 -0.95 -8.24 -0.06
N PHE A 389 -0.28 -9.40 -0.09
CA PHE A 389 1.16 -9.46 -0.36
C PHE A 389 1.49 -8.80 -1.69
N SER A 390 0.72 -9.07 -2.73
CA SER A 390 0.98 -8.55 -4.07
C SER A 390 0.89 -7.01 -4.13
N LEU A 391 -0.16 -6.42 -3.53
CA LEU A 391 -0.31 -4.97 -3.43
C LEU A 391 0.85 -4.35 -2.64
N MET A 392 1.26 -4.98 -1.54
CA MET A 392 2.38 -4.51 -0.72
C MET A 392 3.73 -4.64 -1.44
N ALA A 393 3.96 -5.75 -2.12
CA ALA A 393 5.22 -6.06 -2.81
C ALA A 393 5.45 -5.13 -4.01
N ALA A 394 4.41 -4.82 -4.78
CA ALA A 394 4.48 -3.88 -5.89
C ALA A 394 4.93 -2.48 -5.43
N ALA A 395 4.48 -2.04 -4.26
CA ALA A 395 4.87 -0.74 -3.70
C ALA A 395 6.39 -0.64 -3.44
N GLY A 396 7.07 -1.74 -3.14
CA GLY A 396 8.52 -1.75 -2.89
C GLY A 396 9.38 -1.35 -4.09
N LYS A 397 8.82 -1.44 -5.30
CA LYS A 397 9.49 -1.09 -6.57
C LYS A 397 8.70 -0.07 -7.39
N ALA A 398 7.68 0.55 -6.81
CA ALA A 398 6.84 1.52 -7.50
C ALA A 398 7.66 2.73 -7.97
N ILE A 399 7.14 3.40 -9.01
CA ILE A 399 7.59 4.74 -9.37
C ILE A 399 6.96 5.70 -8.35
N GLU A 400 7.73 6.67 -7.90
CA GLU A 400 7.28 7.73 -6.99
C GLU A 400 7.21 9.05 -7.76
N PRO A 401 6.05 9.36 -8.39
CA PRO A 401 5.85 10.62 -9.08
C PRO A 401 5.63 11.74 -8.07
N LEU A 402 6.16 12.92 -8.39
CA LEU A 402 5.92 14.15 -7.66
C LEU A 402 5.56 15.25 -8.64
N SER A 403 4.37 15.81 -8.50
CA SER A 403 3.92 16.96 -9.29
C SER A 403 3.84 18.25 -8.48
N VAL A 404 4.02 19.38 -9.17
CA VAL A 404 3.77 20.72 -8.65
C VAL A 404 2.70 21.36 -9.52
N VAL A 405 1.50 21.50 -8.94
CA VAL A 405 0.31 22.03 -9.61
C VAL A 405 -0.32 23.12 -8.74
N PRO A 406 -0.52 24.35 -9.24
CA PRO A 406 -1.26 25.39 -8.53
C PRO A 406 -2.71 24.94 -8.24
N LYS A 407 -3.11 24.99 -6.97
CA LYS A 407 -4.42 24.48 -6.51
C LYS A 407 -5.58 25.43 -6.73
N SER A 408 -5.32 26.72 -6.88
CA SER A 408 -6.30 27.75 -7.21
C SER A 408 -5.98 28.28 -8.60
N GLN A 409 -6.95 28.26 -9.50
CA GLN A 409 -6.80 28.68 -10.89
C GLN A 409 -8.02 29.49 -11.33
N GLU A 410 -7.81 30.42 -12.24
CA GLU A 410 -8.84 31.23 -12.86
C GLU A 410 -9.19 30.68 -14.25
N SER A 411 -10.46 30.82 -14.61
CA SER A 411 -11.02 30.47 -15.91
C SER A 411 -10.22 31.06 -17.08
N GLY A 412 -9.77 30.19 -17.99
CA GLY A 412 -9.04 30.59 -19.21
C GLY A 412 -7.57 31.02 -19.02
N LYS A 413 -7.09 31.16 -17.77
CA LYS A 413 -5.68 31.52 -17.49
C LYS A 413 -4.75 30.31 -17.63
N THR A 414 -3.46 30.57 -17.78
CA THR A 414 -2.42 29.55 -18.01
C THR A 414 -1.45 29.48 -16.84
N TYR A 415 -1.22 28.27 -16.34
CA TYR A 415 -0.40 27.97 -15.17
C TYR A 415 0.78 27.06 -15.54
N SER A 416 1.94 27.27 -14.92
CA SER A 416 3.09 26.39 -15.07
C SER A 416 2.99 25.19 -14.12
N LEU A 417 3.16 24.00 -14.66
CA LEU A 417 3.15 22.72 -13.94
C LEU A 417 4.50 22.03 -14.16
N SER A 418 4.95 21.29 -13.14
CA SER A 418 6.12 20.43 -13.26
C SER A 418 5.92 19.08 -12.61
N ALA A 419 6.65 18.08 -13.09
CA ALA A 419 6.70 16.74 -12.51
C ALA A 419 8.13 16.19 -12.49
N SER A 420 8.38 15.31 -11.53
CA SER A 420 9.58 14.50 -11.39
C SER A 420 9.19 13.09 -10.97
N ALA A 421 10.11 12.14 -11.10
CA ALA A 421 9.89 10.76 -10.67
C ALA A 421 11.18 10.13 -10.16
N THR A 422 11.03 9.24 -9.18
CA THR A 422 12.08 8.35 -8.65
C THR A 422 11.56 6.91 -8.58
N GLY A 423 12.40 5.95 -8.23
CA GLY A 423 11.99 4.54 -8.16
C GLY A 423 11.85 3.87 -9.53
N GLY A 424 11.18 2.72 -9.57
CA GLY A 424 11.07 1.91 -10.78
C GLY A 424 12.43 1.57 -11.44
N SER A 425 12.46 1.40 -12.77
CA SER A 425 13.67 1.07 -13.52
C SER A 425 14.51 2.28 -13.95
N GLY A 426 14.07 3.49 -13.60
CA GLY A 426 14.52 4.72 -14.24
C GLY A 426 14.07 4.86 -15.70
N ASN A 427 14.42 5.99 -16.32
CA ASN A 427 13.95 6.46 -17.64
C ASN A 427 12.43 6.60 -17.72
N TYR A 428 11.93 7.81 -17.51
CA TYR A 428 10.50 8.03 -17.35
C TYR A 428 9.86 8.69 -18.57
N GLN A 429 8.64 8.27 -18.88
CA GLN A 429 7.70 8.94 -19.77
C GLN A 429 6.56 9.51 -18.92
N PHE A 430 6.13 10.73 -19.24
CA PHE A 430 5.09 11.46 -18.52
C PHE A 430 3.87 11.61 -19.43
N GLU A 431 2.67 11.60 -18.87
CA GLU A 431 1.44 11.99 -19.56
C GLU A 431 0.51 12.75 -18.60
N TRP A 432 0.24 14.01 -18.91
CA TRP A 432 -0.65 14.88 -18.15
C TRP A 432 -2.08 14.82 -18.68
N SER A 433 -3.05 14.78 -17.76
CA SER A 433 -4.48 14.85 -18.07
C SER A 433 -5.23 15.67 -17.03
N SER A 434 -6.46 16.05 -17.36
CA SER A 434 -7.36 16.85 -16.52
C SER A 434 -8.78 16.29 -16.59
N SER A 435 -9.47 16.20 -15.45
CA SER A 435 -10.86 15.72 -15.38
C SER A 435 -11.90 16.72 -15.90
N CYS A 436 -11.52 18.00 -16.06
CA CYS A 436 -12.45 19.06 -16.46
C CYS A 436 -12.12 19.72 -17.81
N GLY A 437 -11.22 19.11 -18.58
CA GLY A 437 -10.77 19.67 -19.86
C GLY A 437 -9.60 20.65 -19.69
N GLY A 438 -9.58 21.71 -20.50
CA GLY A 438 -8.41 22.57 -20.66
C GLY A 438 -7.37 21.98 -21.61
N THR A 439 -6.20 22.61 -21.71
CA THR A 439 -5.14 22.17 -22.64
C THR A 439 -3.77 22.26 -22.01
N PHE A 440 -2.94 21.26 -22.27
CA PHE A 440 -1.52 21.28 -21.92
C PHE A 440 -0.69 21.73 -23.12
N SER A 441 0.31 22.59 -22.91
CA SER A 441 1.25 22.98 -23.98
C SER A 441 2.05 21.79 -24.51
N ASN A 442 2.38 20.84 -23.62
CA ASN A 442 2.93 19.53 -23.97
C ASN A 442 2.64 18.54 -22.84
N SER A 443 1.63 17.68 -23.01
CA SER A 443 1.24 16.71 -21.99
C SER A 443 2.30 15.64 -21.69
N GLN A 444 3.38 15.54 -22.47
CA GLN A 444 4.44 14.54 -22.29
C GLN A 444 5.72 15.10 -21.66
N SER A 445 5.71 16.38 -21.29
CA SER A 445 6.88 17.06 -20.73
C SER A 445 6.87 17.05 -19.20
N THR A 446 8.07 16.97 -18.61
CA THR A 446 8.28 17.20 -17.17
C THR A 446 7.96 18.63 -16.75
N ASN A 447 8.01 19.58 -17.68
CA ASN A 447 7.56 20.96 -17.46
C ASN A 447 6.57 21.32 -18.58
N THR A 448 5.35 21.66 -18.21
CA THR A 448 4.29 22.05 -19.15
C THR A 448 3.53 23.25 -18.60
N SER A 449 2.77 23.92 -19.45
CA SER A 449 1.74 24.84 -19.02
C SER A 449 0.37 24.21 -19.21
N PHE A 450 -0.56 24.48 -18.29
CA PHE A 450 -1.96 24.10 -18.36
C PHE A 450 -2.81 25.36 -18.49
N THR A 451 -3.61 25.44 -19.55
CA THR A 451 -4.63 26.48 -19.73
C THR A 451 -5.95 25.94 -19.21
N ALA A 452 -6.48 26.57 -18.15
CA ALA A 452 -7.73 26.18 -17.51
C ALA A 452 -8.91 26.31 -18.50
N PRO A 453 -9.88 25.38 -18.49
CA PRO A 453 -11.13 25.54 -19.22
C PRO A 453 -11.92 26.76 -18.72
N GLU A 454 -12.90 27.18 -19.52
CA GLU A 454 -13.84 28.21 -19.10
C GLU A 454 -14.90 27.63 -18.15
N VAL A 455 -15.13 28.27 -17.00
CA VAL A 455 -16.13 27.86 -16.00
C VAL A 455 -16.97 29.07 -15.54
N THR A 456 -18.21 28.82 -15.13
CA THR A 456 -19.15 29.87 -14.68
C THR A 456 -19.41 29.84 -13.17
N GLN A 457 -18.78 28.91 -12.46
CA GLN A 457 -18.85 28.75 -11.01
C GLN A 457 -17.60 28.01 -10.54
N PRO A 458 -17.22 28.10 -9.26
CA PRO A 458 -16.11 27.32 -8.71
C PRO A 458 -16.28 25.83 -9.04
N THR A 459 -15.29 25.28 -9.72
CA THR A 459 -15.32 23.92 -10.27
C THR A 459 -14.09 23.16 -9.78
N GLU A 460 -14.31 22.05 -9.08
CA GLU A 460 -13.24 21.15 -8.69
C GLU A 460 -12.80 20.29 -9.87
N CYS A 461 -11.48 20.16 -10.04
CA CYS A 461 -10.86 19.33 -11.06
C CYS A 461 -9.74 18.50 -10.46
N VAL A 462 -9.38 17.41 -11.14
CA VAL A 462 -8.18 16.63 -10.83
C VAL A 462 -7.23 16.73 -12.01
N ILE A 463 -6.03 17.26 -11.75
CA ILE A 463 -4.90 17.16 -12.67
C ILE A 463 -4.15 15.87 -12.32
N THR A 464 -3.92 15.03 -13.32
CA THR A 464 -3.19 13.78 -13.15
C THR A 464 -1.95 13.77 -14.01
N VAL A 465 -0.81 13.40 -13.42
CA VAL A 465 0.37 13.00 -14.18
C VAL A 465 0.58 11.50 -14.02
N VAL A 466 0.58 10.78 -15.14
CA VAL A 466 0.96 9.38 -15.18
C VAL A 466 2.43 9.30 -15.58
N VAL A 467 3.18 8.46 -14.88
CA VAL A 467 4.59 8.19 -15.16
C VAL A 467 4.76 6.71 -15.45
N THR A 468 5.38 6.40 -16.58
CA THR A 468 5.77 5.03 -16.97
C THR A 468 7.28 4.95 -17.07
N ASP A 469 7.91 3.90 -16.53
CA ASP A 469 9.36 3.74 -16.61
C ASP A 469 9.83 2.96 -17.86
N GLY A 470 11.13 2.69 -17.94
CA GLY A 470 11.76 1.97 -19.05
C GLY A 470 11.26 0.54 -19.26
N CYS A 471 10.60 -0.07 -18.28
CA CYS A 471 9.96 -1.37 -18.45
C CYS A 471 8.67 -1.29 -19.28
N GLY A 472 8.05 -0.10 -19.37
CA GLY A 472 6.83 0.14 -20.13
C GLY A 472 5.56 -0.46 -19.50
N THR A 473 5.70 -1.39 -18.56
CA THR A 473 4.61 -2.07 -17.86
C THR A 473 4.39 -1.55 -16.45
N ARG A 474 5.38 -0.87 -15.87
CA ARG A 474 5.28 -0.26 -14.55
C ARG A 474 4.87 1.20 -14.71
N MET A 475 3.76 1.55 -14.09
CA MET A 475 3.27 2.92 -14.04
C MET A 475 2.94 3.35 -12.60
N ALA A 476 3.06 4.64 -12.36
CA ALA A 476 2.49 5.29 -11.19
C ALA A 476 1.92 6.64 -11.59
N PHE A 477 1.14 7.25 -10.71
CA PHE A 477 0.53 8.53 -10.98
C PHE A 477 0.41 9.39 -9.73
N ASP A 478 0.36 10.70 -9.95
CA ASP A 478 0.06 11.69 -8.92
C ASP A 478 -1.20 12.46 -9.34
N ASN A 479 -2.16 12.56 -8.42
CA ASN A 479 -3.43 13.25 -8.64
C ASN A 479 -3.49 14.49 -7.74
N VAL A 480 -3.62 15.68 -8.34
CA VAL A 480 -3.79 16.93 -7.61
C VAL A 480 -5.19 17.48 -7.84
N THR A 481 -5.98 17.56 -6.77
CA THR A 481 -7.24 18.32 -6.78
C THR A 481 -6.95 19.82 -6.80
N ILE A 482 -7.56 20.51 -7.75
CA ILE A 482 -7.52 21.95 -7.94
C ILE A 482 -8.95 22.51 -7.96
N THR A 483 -9.09 23.80 -7.70
CA THR A 483 -10.34 24.55 -7.89
C THR A 483 -10.11 25.61 -8.96
N ILE A 484 -10.99 25.61 -9.97
CA ILE A 484 -11.04 26.62 -11.02
C ILE A 484 -12.19 27.57 -10.72
N TYR A 485 -11.88 28.84 -10.56
CA TYR A 485 -12.84 29.90 -10.31
C TYR A 485 -13.26 30.58 -11.62
N PRO A 486 -14.51 31.07 -11.73
CA PRO A 486 -14.95 31.83 -12.89
C PRO A 486 -14.13 33.12 -13.04
N GLN A 487 -14.25 33.78 -14.19
CA GLN A 487 -13.71 35.14 -14.31
C GLN A 487 -14.51 36.11 -13.43
N GLU A 488 -13.82 37.10 -12.88
CA GLU A 488 -14.43 38.17 -12.08
C GLU A 488 -15.59 38.87 -12.83
N ILE A 489 -16.75 39.04 -12.16
CA ILE A 489 -17.90 39.76 -12.71
C ILE A 489 -17.92 41.18 -12.13
N CYS A 490 -17.24 42.07 -12.84
CA CYS A 490 -17.10 43.46 -12.44
C CYS A 490 -18.44 44.18 -12.16
N GLY A 491 -18.56 44.76 -10.97
CA GLY A 491 -19.66 45.60 -10.52
C GLY A 491 -20.78 44.86 -9.80
N ASN A 492 -20.56 43.62 -9.36
CA ASN A 492 -21.53 42.82 -8.61
C ASN A 492 -21.30 42.85 -7.08
N GLY A 493 -20.19 43.43 -6.61
CA GLY A 493 -19.85 43.56 -5.19
C GLY A 493 -19.36 42.27 -4.53
N LEU A 494 -18.98 41.26 -5.31
CA LEU A 494 -18.47 39.97 -4.87
C LEU A 494 -17.03 39.79 -5.40
N ASP A 495 -16.33 38.83 -4.81
CA ASP A 495 -15.02 38.33 -5.27
C ASP A 495 -15.33 37.00 -5.95
N ASP A 496 -15.61 37.02 -7.26
CA ASP A 496 -16.11 35.86 -8.00
C ASP A 496 -14.98 34.88 -8.34
N ASP A 497 -13.75 35.36 -8.52
CA ASP A 497 -12.58 34.54 -8.83
C ASP A 497 -11.76 34.12 -7.59
N ASN A 498 -12.15 34.64 -6.42
CA ASN A 498 -11.64 34.31 -5.09
C ASN A 498 -10.13 34.64 -4.95
N ASP A 499 -9.68 35.72 -5.57
CA ASP A 499 -8.31 36.25 -5.43
C ASP A 499 -8.16 37.23 -4.23
N GLY A 500 -9.27 37.62 -3.61
CA GLY A 500 -9.34 38.52 -2.47
C GLY A 500 -9.64 39.98 -2.82
N LEU A 501 -9.88 40.30 -4.10
CA LEU A 501 -10.26 41.61 -4.61
C LEU A 501 -11.69 41.56 -5.14
N THR A 502 -12.32 42.73 -5.30
CA THR A 502 -13.70 42.82 -5.77
C THR A 502 -13.83 43.95 -6.76
N ASP A 503 -14.58 43.73 -7.83
CA ASP A 503 -14.99 44.77 -8.77
C ASP A 503 -13.84 45.67 -9.25
N CYS A 504 -13.81 46.94 -8.83
CA CYS A 504 -12.88 47.95 -9.35
C CYS A 504 -11.52 47.88 -8.67
N ASP A 505 -11.47 47.23 -7.51
CA ASP A 505 -10.22 46.95 -6.80
C ASP A 505 -9.52 45.73 -7.43
N ASP A 506 -10.24 44.97 -8.27
CA ASP A 506 -9.75 43.83 -9.02
C ASP A 506 -9.03 44.25 -10.33
N PRO A 507 -7.76 43.87 -10.54
CA PRO A 507 -7.03 44.10 -11.78
C PRO A 507 -7.65 43.48 -13.04
N ASP A 508 -8.36 42.35 -12.92
CA ASP A 508 -9.05 41.67 -14.02
C ASP A 508 -10.24 42.48 -14.54
N CYS A 509 -10.75 43.43 -13.74
CA CYS A 509 -11.77 44.40 -14.15
C CYS A 509 -11.23 45.65 -14.85
N SER A 510 -9.92 45.73 -15.11
CA SER A 510 -9.32 46.87 -15.79
C SER A 510 -9.86 47.05 -17.22
N GLY A 511 -10.60 48.14 -17.44
CA GLY A 511 -11.18 48.49 -18.74
C GLY A 511 -12.65 48.10 -18.94
N VAL A 512 -13.31 47.52 -17.93
CA VAL A 512 -14.75 47.26 -17.96
C VAL A 512 -15.52 48.53 -17.57
N LEU A 513 -16.35 49.06 -18.48
CA LEU A 513 -17.06 50.35 -18.34
C LEU A 513 -18.09 50.40 -17.18
N TYR A 514 -18.33 49.28 -16.49
CA TYR A 514 -19.28 49.18 -15.37
C TYR A 514 -18.65 49.45 -13.99
N ALA A 515 -17.30 49.48 -13.91
CA ALA A 515 -16.56 49.81 -12.69
C ALA A 515 -16.88 51.22 -12.14
N GLU A 516 -17.44 52.13 -12.94
CA GLU A 516 -17.73 53.50 -12.48
C GLU A 516 -19.16 53.77 -11.99
N SER A 517 -20.08 52.79 -11.87
CA SER A 517 -21.52 53.15 -11.73
C SER A 517 -22.40 52.50 -10.66
N VAL A 518 -21.84 51.96 -9.56
CA VAL A 518 -22.63 51.72 -8.32
C VAL A 518 -22.30 52.74 -7.22
N VAL A 519 -22.02 53.98 -7.61
CA VAL A 519 -22.24 55.16 -6.75
C VAL A 519 -23.50 55.89 -7.23
N ALA A 520 -24.61 55.15 -7.37
CA ALA A 520 -25.90 55.74 -7.71
C ALA A 520 -26.62 56.25 -6.44
N SER A 521 -26.52 57.58 -6.28
CA SER A 521 -27.60 58.45 -5.85
C SER A 521 -28.19 58.27 -4.43
N THR A 522 -27.59 58.99 -3.47
CA THR A 522 -28.39 59.80 -2.52
C THR A 522 -28.25 61.28 -2.82
N GLY A 523 -28.20 61.64 -4.10
CA GLY A 523 -28.37 63.01 -4.59
C GLY A 523 -29.80 63.49 -4.41
N VAL A 524 -30.24 63.65 -3.16
CA VAL A 524 -31.30 64.59 -2.81
C VAL A 524 -30.62 65.83 -2.26
N THR A 525 -30.43 66.82 -3.13
CA THR A 525 -30.21 68.19 -2.71
C THR A 525 -31.53 68.75 -2.20
N ASN A 526 -31.63 69.03 -0.90
CA ASN A 526 -32.43 70.17 -0.46
C ASN A 526 -31.76 70.87 0.73
N PRO A 527 -31.52 72.20 0.66
CA PRO A 527 -30.69 72.92 1.60
C PRO A 527 -31.56 73.56 2.69
N ALA A 528 -31.32 73.26 3.97
CA ALA A 528 -31.70 74.17 5.04
C ALA A 528 -31.02 73.83 6.38
N TYR A 529 -30.47 74.88 7.01
CA TYR A 529 -30.05 75.01 8.40
C TYR A 529 -28.74 74.36 8.87
N ALA A 530 -27.69 75.18 8.79
CA ALA A 530 -26.64 75.22 9.81
C ALA A 530 -27.22 75.71 11.15
N THR A 531 -26.81 75.08 12.27
CA THR A 531 -26.13 75.71 13.44
C THR A 531 -25.91 74.72 14.59
N GLY A 532 -24.66 74.65 15.09
CA GLY A 532 -24.26 74.30 16.48
C GLY A 532 -24.27 72.80 16.82
N SER A 533 -23.28 72.15 17.43
CA SER A 533 -22.19 72.47 18.37
C SER A 533 -22.27 71.44 19.50
N ALA A 534 -21.23 70.61 19.61
CA ALA A 534 -20.61 70.03 20.81
C ALA A 534 -21.39 69.25 21.90
N ASP A 535 -20.70 68.19 22.34
CA ASP A 535 -20.65 67.56 23.67
C ASP A 535 -21.77 66.63 24.16
N ASN A 536 -21.40 65.34 24.17
CA ASN A 536 -21.16 64.48 25.33
C ASN A 536 -22.11 64.52 26.56
N THR A 537 -22.35 63.30 27.07
CA THR A 537 -22.85 62.89 28.40
C THR A 537 -24.36 62.78 28.63
N GLY A 538 -24.73 61.70 29.34
CA GLY A 538 -25.78 61.78 30.38
C GLY A 538 -27.03 60.94 30.12
N ALA A 539 -27.25 59.98 31.02
CA ALA A 539 -28.44 59.17 31.17
C ALA A 539 -29.74 59.98 31.34
N GLU A 540 -30.90 59.39 31.02
CA GLU A 540 -31.85 58.90 32.03
C GLU A 540 -33.13 58.33 31.38
N LEU A 541 -33.70 57.37 32.13
CA LEU A 541 -34.98 56.70 31.98
C LEU A 541 -36.15 57.66 31.82
N TYR A 542 -37.15 57.28 31.02
CA TYR A 542 -38.56 57.34 31.46
C TYR A 542 -39.38 56.23 30.77
N ASP A 543 -39.83 55.31 31.61
CA ASP A 543 -41.03 54.51 31.45
C ASP A 543 -42.27 55.44 31.49
N THR A 544 -43.23 55.20 30.61
CA THR A 544 -44.67 55.13 30.91
C THR A 544 -45.40 54.63 29.66
N GLY A 545 -46.03 53.46 29.78
CA GLY A 545 -46.87 52.87 28.74
C GLY A 545 -48.19 53.61 28.48
N ASP A 546 -48.93 53.17 27.46
CA ASP A 546 -50.19 52.43 27.65
C ASP A 546 -50.76 51.94 26.30
N GLN A 547 -51.46 50.80 26.39
CA GLN A 547 -52.26 50.04 25.40
C GLN A 547 -51.58 48.98 24.52
#